data_AF-A0A2N2NIX5-F1
#
_entry.id   AF-A0A2N2NIX5-F1
#
_cell.length_a   1.000
_cell.length_b   1.000
_cell.length_c   1.000
_cell.angle_alpha   90.00
_cell.angle_beta   90.00
_cell.angle_gamma   90.00
#
_symmetry.space_group_name_H-M   'P 1'
#
loop_
_entity.id
_entity.type
_entity.pdbx_description
1 polymer ?
#
loop_
_entity_poly.entity_id
_entity_poly.type
_entity_poly.pdbx_seq_one_letter_code
_entity_poly.pdbx_strand_id
1 'polypeptide(L)'
;MDAFITAYQKLADAGADGIISIHFSETLSNINNVAKIAADAFDAVPVRVIDSGQLCMGLGLLALIGAKLAKKGASLDEVEPEILKKKPLTNAFAKLETLEYLRRGGRLSFAMLGIGNLLEIKPITKMTNGISGVEMKRIRKKAHQRFLEIARELGPAEIVGIIHTDAYQNALQIRDELQDIWPGIEPIISSVTPAIGAHVGPGTICIVSIQKEIHKPLFESKFSNLRERVNKFRNNIHGMTNKGQEN
;
A
#
# COMPACT_ATOMS: atom_id res chain seq x y z
N MET A 1 2.20 -7.95 -20.13
CA MET A 1 3.61 -8.32 -20.37
C MET A 1 4.27 -7.29 -21.26
N ASP A 2 3.77 -7.08 -22.47
CA ASP A 2 4.34 -6.16 -23.47
C ASP A 2 4.53 -4.72 -22.97
N ALA A 3 3.56 -4.21 -22.20
CA ALA A 3 3.67 -2.87 -21.59
C ALA A 3 4.87 -2.75 -20.63
N PHE A 4 5.21 -3.82 -19.91
CA PHE A 4 6.39 -3.83 -19.04
C PHE A 4 7.68 -3.91 -19.86
N ILE A 5 7.76 -4.82 -20.83
CA ILE A 5 8.92 -4.94 -21.73
C ILE A 5 9.18 -3.61 -22.42
N THR A 6 8.14 -2.95 -22.95
CA THR A 6 8.25 -1.62 -23.57
C THR A 6 8.79 -0.57 -22.60
N ALA A 7 8.31 -0.57 -21.36
CA ALA A 7 8.79 0.36 -20.34
C ALA A 7 10.25 0.10 -19.96
N TYR A 8 10.64 -1.18 -19.82
CA TYR A 8 12.01 -1.56 -19.51
C TYR A 8 12.97 -1.23 -20.66
N GLN A 9 12.57 -1.53 -21.89
CA GLN A 9 13.34 -1.16 -23.09
C GLN A 9 13.57 0.34 -23.15
N LYS A 10 12.52 1.15 -22.93
CA LYS A 10 12.66 2.62 -22.92
C LYS A 10 13.66 3.13 -21.88
N LEU A 11 13.75 2.48 -20.72
CA LEU A 11 14.72 2.85 -19.68
C LEU A 11 16.13 2.42 -20.06
N ALA A 12 16.30 1.21 -20.62
CA ALA A 12 17.58 0.71 -21.12
C ALA A 12 18.13 1.60 -22.25
N ASP A 13 17.27 1.97 -23.22
CA ASP A 13 17.61 2.88 -24.33
C ASP A 13 18.01 4.27 -23.84
N ALA A 14 17.51 4.68 -22.67
CA ALA A 14 17.88 5.93 -22.01
C ALA A 14 19.19 5.83 -21.20
N GLY A 15 19.87 4.67 -21.23
CA GLY A 15 21.16 4.44 -20.58
C GLY A 15 21.08 3.96 -19.14
N ALA A 16 19.95 3.38 -18.71
CA ALA A 16 19.88 2.76 -17.39
C ALA A 16 20.64 1.42 -17.37
N ASP A 17 21.63 1.27 -16.47
CA ASP A 17 22.39 0.02 -16.30
C ASP A 17 21.63 -1.07 -15.51
N GLY A 18 20.45 -0.71 -14.97
CA GLY A 18 19.60 -1.60 -14.19
C GLY A 18 18.29 -0.92 -13.79
N ILE A 19 17.26 -1.72 -13.51
CA ILE A 19 15.90 -1.22 -13.25
C ILE A 19 15.36 -1.80 -11.93
N ILE A 20 14.86 -0.91 -11.06
CA ILE A 20 14.00 -1.29 -9.93
C ILE A 20 12.55 -1.05 -10.31
N SER A 21 11.76 -2.11 -10.40
CA SER A 21 10.35 -2.07 -10.80
C SER A 21 9.46 -2.34 -9.58
N ILE A 22 8.92 -1.27 -8.97
CA ILE A 22 8.13 -1.37 -7.74
C ILE A 22 6.64 -1.37 -8.06
N HIS A 23 5.89 -2.32 -7.50
CA HIS A 23 4.45 -2.45 -7.74
C HIS A 23 3.63 -2.56 -6.47
N PHE A 24 2.32 -2.32 -6.58
CA PHE A 24 1.40 -2.39 -5.45
C PHE A 24 1.35 -3.81 -4.89
N SER A 25 0.83 -3.94 -3.66
CA SER A 25 0.77 -5.21 -2.95
C SER A 25 0.25 -6.36 -3.82
N GLU A 26 1.00 -7.46 -3.89
CA GLU A 26 0.55 -8.70 -4.55
C GLU A 26 -0.76 -9.25 -3.95
N THR A 27 -1.09 -8.89 -2.71
CA THR A 27 -2.36 -9.26 -2.07
C THR A 27 -3.57 -8.54 -2.67
N LEU A 28 -3.36 -7.48 -3.44
CA LEU A 28 -4.42 -6.71 -4.09
C LEU A 28 -4.56 -7.00 -5.58
N SER A 29 -3.50 -7.42 -6.27
CA SER A 29 -3.55 -7.79 -7.68
C SER A 29 -2.31 -8.55 -8.15
N ASN A 30 -2.48 -9.31 -9.23
CA ASN A 30 -1.47 -10.18 -9.82
C ASN A 30 -0.36 -9.44 -10.61
N ILE A 31 -0.28 -8.11 -10.52
CA ILE A 31 0.62 -7.31 -11.35
C ILE A 31 2.10 -7.70 -11.16
N ASN A 32 2.48 -8.05 -9.93
CA ASN A 32 3.86 -8.41 -9.60
C ASN A 32 4.30 -9.63 -10.40
N ASN A 33 3.43 -10.63 -10.56
CA ASN A 33 3.75 -11.82 -11.34
C ASN A 33 3.89 -11.50 -12.83
N VAL A 34 3.02 -10.64 -13.37
CA VAL A 34 3.12 -10.18 -14.76
C VAL A 34 4.42 -9.41 -15.00
N ALA A 35 4.85 -8.58 -14.03
CA ALA A 35 6.09 -7.83 -14.10
C ALA A 35 7.33 -8.71 -13.97
N LYS A 36 7.29 -9.74 -13.11
CA LYS A 36 8.37 -10.74 -12.97
C LYS A 36 8.56 -11.53 -14.26
N ILE A 37 7.48 -12.06 -14.84
CA ILE A 37 7.54 -12.76 -16.14
C ILE A 37 8.14 -11.85 -17.23
N ALA A 38 7.75 -10.58 -17.25
CA ALA A 38 8.31 -9.62 -18.21
C ALA A 38 9.79 -9.29 -17.95
N ALA A 39 10.21 -9.24 -16.68
CA ALA A 39 11.61 -9.04 -16.29
C ALA A 39 12.48 -10.24 -16.66
N ASP A 40 11.99 -11.47 -16.43
CA ASP A 40 12.69 -12.72 -16.77
C ASP A 40 12.87 -12.89 -18.28
N ALA A 41 11.96 -12.30 -19.08
CA ALA A 41 12.01 -12.32 -20.54
C ALA A 41 12.75 -11.11 -21.15
N PHE A 42 13.36 -10.26 -20.33
CA PHE A 42 14.01 -9.01 -20.77
C PHE A 42 15.51 -9.05 -20.49
N ASP A 43 16.29 -9.15 -21.57
CA ASP A 43 17.74 -9.42 -21.47
C ASP A 43 18.64 -8.18 -21.59
N ALA A 44 18.09 -7.00 -21.87
CA ALA A 44 18.92 -5.82 -22.16
C ALA A 44 19.69 -5.32 -20.93
N VAL A 45 19.02 -5.24 -19.77
CA VAL A 45 19.61 -4.86 -18.47
C VAL A 45 18.86 -5.55 -17.33
N PRO A 46 19.51 -5.80 -16.17
CA PRO A 46 18.87 -6.45 -15.04
C PRO A 46 17.68 -5.65 -14.50
N VAL A 47 16.57 -6.35 -14.23
CA VAL A 47 15.35 -5.78 -13.65
C VAL A 47 15.01 -6.49 -12.35
N ARG A 48 14.88 -5.75 -11.24
CA ARG A 48 14.42 -6.27 -9.95
C ARG A 48 13.00 -5.81 -9.67
N VAL A 49 12.09 -6.78 -9.61
CA VAL A 49 10.67 -6.52 -9.35
C VAL A 49 10.40 -6.59 -7.85
N ILE A 50 9.95 -5.48 -7.27
CA ILE A 50 9.67 -5.36 -5.84
C ILE A 50 8.16 -5.25 -5.61
N ASP A 51 7.61 -6.22 -4.88
CA ASP A 51 6.33 -6.04 -4.22
C ASP A 51 6.49 -4.99 -3.12
N SER A 52 5.84 -3.84 -3.24
CA SER A 52 5.88 -2.81 -2.20
C SER A 52 5.17 -3.22 -0.92
N GLY A 53 4.24 -4.17 -0.97
CA GLY A 53 3.31 -4.44 0.14
C GLY A 53 2.40 -3.24 0.47
N GLN A 54 2.29 -2.27 -0.45
CA GLN A 54 1.60 -1.00 -0.26
C GLN A 54 0.72 -0.65 -1.46
N LEU A 55 0.07 0.50 -1.39
CA LEU A 55 -0.68 1.13 -2.47
C LEU A 55 -0.52 2.65 -2.41
N CYS A 56 -0.94 3.35 -3.47
CA CYS A 56 -0.91 4.81 -3.53
C CYS A 56 0.48 5.38 -3.16
N MET A 57 0.54 6.43 -2.34
CA MET A 57 1.80 6.99 -1.87
C MET A 57 2.59 6.04 -0.97
N GLY A 58 2.03 4.96 -0.42
CA GLY A 58 2.85 3.95 0.28
C GLY A 58 3.89 3.33 -0.65
N LEU A 59 3.47 3.01 -1.88
CA LEU A 59 4.40 2.64 -2.96
C LEU A 59 5.24 3.85 -3.38
N GLY A 60 4.59 5.00 -3.58
CA GLY A 60 5.25 6.22 -4.05
C GLY A 60 6.43 6.66 -3.17
N LEU A 61 6.31 6.57 -1.84
CA LEU A 61 7.39 6.92 -0.91
C LEU A 61 8.57 5.94 -1.04
N LEU A 62 8.32 4.65 -1.21
CA LEU A 62 9.37 3.65 -1.49
C LEU A 62 10.06 3.91 -2.83
N ALA A 63 9.29 4.27 -3.86
CA ALA A 63 9.83 4.66 -5.16
C ALA A 63 10.67 5.93 -5.08
N LEU A 64 10.26 6.93 -4.28
CA LEU A 64 11.04 8.14 -4.05
C LEU A 64 12.35 7.86 -3.31
N ILE A 65 12.36 6.93 -2.36
CA ILE A 65 13.60 6.48 -1.70
C ILE A 65 14.55 5.86 -2.73
N GLY A 66 14.06 4.91 -3.53
CA GLY A 66 14.85 4.27 -4.57
C GLY A 66 15.39 5.25 -5.60
N ALA A 67 14.54 6.15 -6.10
CA ALA A 67 14.92 7.19 -7.06
C ALA A 67 15.99 8.15 -6.50
N LYS A 68 15.90 8.51 -5.22
CA LYS A 68 16.92 9.37 -4.56
C LYS A 68 18.28 8.66 -4.47
N LEU A 69 18.30 7.35 -4.22
CA LEU A 69 19.54 6.56 -4.18
C LEU A 69 20.11 6.38 -5.59
N ALA A 70 19.27 5.99 -6.56
CA ALA A 70 19.67 5.87 -7.96
C ALA A 70 20.24 7.18 -8.52
N LYS A 71 19.63 8.33 -8.19
CA LYS A 71 20.14 9.66 -8.58
C LYS A 71 21.54 9.95 -8.01
N LYS A 72 21.92 9.31 -6.91
CA LYS A 72 23.27 9.41 -6.32
C LYS A 72 24.26 8.39 -6.90
N GLY A 73 23.85 7.61 -7.90
CA GLY A 73 24.67 6.57 -8.52
C GLY A 73 24.69 5.24 -7.76
N ALA A 74 23.77 5.02 -6.82
CA ALA A 74 23.68 3.75 -6.12
C ALA A 74 23.28 2.62 -7.08
N SER A 75 23.93 1.47 -6.91
CA SER A 75 23.68 0.24 -7.66
C SER A 75 22.37 -0.43 -7.26
N LEU A 76 21.92 -1.42 -8.05
CA LEU A 76 20.75 -2.22 -7.70
C LEU A 76 20.91 -2.91 -6.33
N ASP A 77 22.11 -3.38 -6.00
CA ASP A 77 22.45 -4.05 -4.74
C ASP A 77 22.44 -3.12 -3.52
N GLU A 78 22.45 -1.81 -3.73
CA GLU A 78 22.29 -0.83 -2.66
C GLU A 78 20.85 -0.32 -2.58
N VAL A 79 20.20 -0.12 -3.72
CA VAL A 79 18.85 0.45 -3.79
C VAL A 79 17.79 -0.54 -3.29
N GLU A 80 17.84 -1.80 -3.73
CA GLU A 80 16.83 -2.80 -3.36
C GLU A 80 16.80 -3.08 -1.85
N PRO A 81 17.93 -3.37 -1.17
CA PRO A 81 17.90 -3.63 0.28
C PRO A 81 17.36 -2.45 1.09
N GLU A 82 17.66 -1.21 0.70
CA GLU A 82 17.13 -0.03 1.37
C GLU A 82 15.61 0.11 1.20
N ILE A 83 15.07 -0.20 0.03
CA ILE A 83 13.61 -0.26 -0.18
C ILE A 83 13.00 -1.36 0.69
N LEU A 84 13.59 -2.56 0.70
CA LEU A 84 13.09 -3.71 1.47
C LEU A 84 13.14 -3.45 2.99
N LYS A 85 14.14 -2.70 3.46
CA LYS A 85 14.27 -2.26 4.86
C LYS A 85 13.17 -1.27 5.26
N LYS A 86 12.76 -0.38 4.34
CA LYS A 86 11.70 0.62 4.58
C LYS A 86 10.29 0.08 4.40
N LYS A 87 10.11 -0.99 3.62
CA LYS A 87 8.82 -1.68 3.40
C LYS A 87 8.05 -2.00 4.71
N PRO A 88 8.62 -2.66 5.74
CA PRO A 88 7.89 -2.96 6.98
C PRO A 88 7.61 -1.74 7.85
N LEU A 89 8.32 -0.63 7.62
CA LEU A 89 8.11 0.65 8.31
C LEU A 89 7.05 1.52 7.63
N THR A 90 6.58 1.11 6.45
CA THR A 90 5.61 1.87 5.67
C THR A 90 4.19 1.49 6.08
N ASN A 91 3.39 2.48 6.42
CA ASN A 91 2.02 2.30 6.88
C ASN A 91 1.09 3.22 6.09
N ALA A 92 -0.05 2.70 5.68
CA ALA A 92 -1.11 3.47 5.03
C ALA A 92 -2.44 3.21 5.73
N PHE A 93 -3.18 4.27 6.04
CA PHE A 93 -4.52 4.13 6.59
C PHE A 93 -5.40 5.27 6.11
N ALA A 94 -6.66 4.98 5.79
CA ALA A 94 -7.57 5.94 5.18
C ALA A 94 -8.93 5.95 5.87
N LYS A 95 -9.42 7.14 6.18
CA LYS A 95 -10.81 7.35 6.57
C LYS A 95 -11.64 7.56 5.30
N LEU A 96 -12.69 6.76 5.10
CA LEU A 96 -13.63 6.93 3.99
C LEU A 96 -14.95 7.47 4.52
N GLU A 97 -15.72 8.11 3.64
CA GLU A 97 -17.07 8.58 3.98
C GLU A 97 -18.11 7.47 3.99
N THR A 98 -17.89 6.39 3.23
CA THR A 98 -18.76 5.23 3.15
C THR A 98 -18.00 4.03 2.58
N LEU A 99 -18.49 2.81 2.82
CA LEU A 99 -18.00 1.58 2.20
C LEU A 99 -18.67 1.26 0.86
N GLU A 100 -19.68 2.03 0.44
CA GLU A 100 -20.46 1.75 -0.77
C GLU A 100 -19.59 1.65 -2.04
N TYR A 101 -18.54 2.46 -2.16
CA TYR A 101 -17.61 2.42 -3.29
C TYR A 101 -16.79 1.12 -3.32
N LEU A 102 -16.33 0.66 -2.16
CA LEU A 102 -15.62 -0.63 -2.04
C LEU A 102 -16.57 -1.79 -2.37
N ARG A 103 -17.84 -1.68 -1.98
CA ARG A 103 -18.89 -2.67 -2.28
C ARG A 103 -19.13 -2.77 -3.79
N ARG A 104 -19.43 -1.65 -4.44
CA ARG A 104 -19.66 -1.58 -5.88
C ARG A 104 -18.44 -2.01 -6.68
N GLY A 105 -17.25 -1.74 -6.16
CA GLY A 105 -16.01 -2.22 -6.73
C GLY A 105 -15.77 -3.72 -6.54
N GLY A 106 -16.51 -4.44 -5.70
CA GLY A 106 -16.22 -5.85 -5.40
C GLY A 106 -14.97 -6.07 -4.54
N ARG A 107 -14.40 -4.99 -3.97
CA ARG A 107 -13.24 -5.04 -3.06
C ARG A 107 -13.67 -5.09 -1.58
N LEU A 108 -14.99 -5.12 -1.33
CA LEU A 108 -15.56 -5.25 0.01
C LEU A 108 -15.49 -6.68 0.58
N SER A 109 -15.45 -7.73 -0.26
CA SER A 109 -15.29 -9.11 0.24
C SER A 109 -13.97 -9.30 1.00
N PHE A 110 -12.94 -8.51 0.66
CA PHE A 110 -11.70 -8.39 1.43
C PHE A 110 -11.85 -7.62 2.75
N ALA A 111 -12.93 -6.85 2.91
CA ALA A 111 -13.15 -5.90 4.00
C ALA A 111 -14.21 -6.31 5.03
N MET A 112 -15.23 -7.14 4.71
CA MET A 112 -16.09 -7.89 5.65
C MET A 112 -17.32 -8.56 4.98
N LEU A 113 -17.82 -9.66 5.58
CA LEU A 113 -19.13 -10.28 5.33
C LEU A 113 -20.14 -9.84 6.41
N GLY A 114 -21.38 -9.50 6.03
CA GLY A 114 -22.53 -9.52 6.96
C GLY A 114 -23.07 -8.20 7.55
N ILE A 115 -22.85 -7.03 6.94
CA ILE A 115 -23.37 -5.75 7.46
C ILE A 115 -24.52 -5.22 6.60
N GLY A 116 -25.73 -5.17 7.18
CA GLY A 116 -26.98 -4.83 6.47
C GLY A 116 -27.18 -3.34 6.15
N ASN A 117 -26.64 -2.41 6.95
CA ASN A 117 -26.72 -0.97 6.65
C ASN A 117 -25.32 -0.34 6.63
N LEU A 118 -24.68 -0.36 5.46
CA LEU A 118 -23.29 0.02 5.26
C LEU A 118 -23.08 1.55 5.13
N LEU A 119 -24.16 2.30 4.88
CA LEU A 119 -24.13 3.73 4.54
C LEU A 119 -23.74 4.62 5.73
N GLU A 120 -24.05 4.21 6.95
CA GLU A 120 -23.80 5.00 8.17
C GLU A 120 -22.42 4.74 8.81
N ILE A 121 -21.63 3.83 8.23
CA ILE A 121 -20.32 3.47 8.77
C ILE A 121 -19.25 4.39 8.18
N LYS A 122 -18.37 4.87 9.05
CA LYS A 122 -17.14 5.61 8.75
C LYS A 122 -15.96 4.65 8.92
N PRO A 123 -15.59 3.92 7.86
CA PRO A 123 -14.52 2.93 7.93
C PRO A 123 -13.15 3.61 7.94
N ILE A 124 -12.21 2.97 8.61
CA ILE A 124 -10.78 3.27 8.51
C ILE A 124 -10.11 2.04 7.92
N THR A 125 -9.69 2.12 6.67
CA THR A 125 -8.88 1.06 6.04
C THR A 125 -7.43 1.19 6.48
N LYS A 126 -6.71 0.08 6.50
CA LYS A 126 -5.31 -0.02 6.92
C LYS A 126 -4.57 -0.94 5.96
N MET A 127 -3.31 -0.61 5.67
CA MET A 127 -2.37 -1.44 4.91
C MET A 127 -0.97 -1.28 5.51
N THR A 128 -0.30 -2.40 5.75
CA THR A 128 1.14 -2.42 5.99
C THR A 128 1.71 -3.76 5.56
N ASN A 129 2.84 -3.74 4.85
CA ASN A 129 3.58 -4.95 4.46
C ASN A 129 2.70 -6.05 3.83
N GLY A 130 1.79 -5.63 2.94
CA GLY A 130 0.83 -6.50 2.23
C GLY A 130 -0.34 -7.01 3.08
N ILE A 131 -0.43 -6.64 4.35
CA ILE A 131 -1.56 -6.93 5.24
C ILE A 131 -2.54 -5.77 5.15
N SER A 132 -3.79 -6.06 4.79
CA SER A 132 -4.87 -5.08 4.76
C SER A 132 -5.94 -5.41 5.80
N GLY A 133 -6.62 -4.38 6.31
CA GLY A 133 -7.78 -4.55 7.19
C GLY A 133 -8.62 -3.30 7.31
N VAL A 134 -9.75 -3.42 8.01
CA VAL A 134 -10.71 -2.32 8.18
C VAL A 134 -11.16 -2.24 9.63
N GLU A 135 -11.12 -1.05 10.20
CA GLU A 135 -11.72 -0.71 11.49
C GLU A 135 -12.99 0.12 11.23
N MET A 136 -14.11 -0.21 11.90
CA MET A 136 -15.39 0.46 11.67
C MET A 136 -15.74 1.37 12.84
N LYS A 137 -16.14 2.61 12.53
CA LYS A 137 -16.77 3.53 13.48
C LYS A 137 -18.11 4.00 12.91
N ARG A 138 -19.08 4.26 13.78
CA ARG A 138 -20.40 4.80 13.36
C ARG A 138 -20.44 6.33 13.39
N ILE A 139 -19.66 6.95 14.28
CA ILE A 139 -19.70 8.40 14.51
C ILE A 139 -18.50 9.06 13.84
N ARG A 140 -18.73 10.05 12.97
CA ARG A 140 -17.69 10.76 12.20
C ARG A 140 -16.59 11.34 13.10
N LYS A 141 -16.96 12.01 14.19
CA LYS A 141 -16.00 12.56 15.17
C LYS A 141 -15.11 11.47 15.76
N LYS A 142 -15.67 10.31 16.13
CA LYS A 142 -14.90 9.18 16.67
C LYS A 142 -14.00 8.54 15.61
N ALA A 143 -14.44 8.47 14.36
CA ALA A 143 -13.61 7.99 13.24
C ALA A 143 -12.40 8.91 13.03
N HIS A 144 -12.62 10.22 13.07
CA HIS A 144 -11.57 11.20 12.91
C HIS A 144 -10.57 11.21 14.08
N GLN A 145 -11.06 11.13 15.33
CA GLN A 145 -10.19 10.97 16.51
C GLN A 145 -9.33 9.71 16.40
N ARG A 146 -9.96 8.57 16.07
CA ARG A 146 -9.25 7.30 15.87
C ARG A 146 -8.20 7.38 14.76
N PHE A 147 -8.51 8.10 13.68
CA PHE A 147 -7.59 8.31 12.56
C PHE A 147 -6.30 9.00 13.01
N LEU A 148 -6.40 10.05 13.83
CA LEU A 148 -5.23 10.73 14.41
C LEU A 148 -4.55 9.91 15.51
N GLU A 149 -5.31 9.15 16.30
CA GLU A 149 -4.75 8.22 17.29
C GLU A 149 -3.87 7.15 16.64
N ILE A 150 -4.27 6.59 15.49
CA ILE A 150 -3.44 5.63 14.75
C ILE A 150 -2.09 6.27 14.38
N ALA A 151 -2.08 7.52 13.90
CA ALA A 151 -0.84 8.24 13.60
C ALA A 151 0.08 8.37 14.83
N ARG A 152 -0.49 8.71 16.00
CA ARG A 152 0.26 8.79 17.27
C ARG A 152 0.82 7.43 17.68
N GLU A 153 0.01 6.39 17.57
CA GLU A 153 0.37 5.01 17.95
C GLU A 153 1.55 4.48 17.11
N LEU A 154 1.66 4.87 15.84
CA LEU A 154 2.77 4.44 14.97
C LEU A 154 4.13 4.99 15.40
N GLY A 155 4.16 6.01 16.28
CA GLY A 155 5.40 6.65 16.71
C GLY A 155 6.01 7.56 15.64
N PRO A 156 7.27 8.01 15.83
CA PRO A 156 7.89 9.01 14.96
C PRO A 156 7.99 8.61 13.49
N ALA A 157 7.43 9.43 12.61
CA ALA A 157 7.62 9.31 11.18
C ALA A 157 8.96 9.89 10.70
N GLU A 158 9.41 9.43 9.55
CA GLU A 158 10.52 9.98 8.77
C GLU A 158 10.00 10.70 7.52
N ILE A 159 9.02 10.09 6.84
CA ILE A 159 8.41 10.64 5.63
C ILE A 159 6.90 10.45 5.75
N VAL A 160 6.13 11.48 5.38
CA VAL A 160 4.66 11.48 5.46
C VAL A 160 4.07 11.91 4.13
N GLY A 161 2.98 11.28 3.73
CA GLY A 161 2.14 11.69 2.61
C GLY A 161 0.67 11.72 3.01
N ILE A 162 -0.07 12.67 2.44
CA ILE A 162 -1.53 12.75 2.56
C ILE A 162 -2.13 12.60 1.17
N ILE A 163 -3.05 11.65 1.01
CA ILE A 163 -3.79 11.45 -0.24
C ILE A 163 -5.25 11.79 0.00
N HIS A 164 -5.85 12.54 -0.93
CA HIS A 164 -7.27 12.87 -0.85
C HIS A 164 -8.03 12.51 -2.13
N THR A 165 -9.32 12.24 -1.99
CA THR A 165 -10.26 12.16 -3.11
C THR A 165 -11.19 13.36 -3.05
N ASP A 166 -10.97 14.35 -3.91
CA ASP A 166 -11.82 15.56 -3.98
C ASP A 166 -12.05 16.22 -2.60
N ALA A 167 -10.97 16.36 -1.82
CA ALA A 167 -11.03 16.78 -0.41
C ALA A 167 -9.75 17.52 0.01
N TYR A 168 -9.23 18.38 -0.86
CA TYR A 168 -7.96 19.08 -0.65
C TYR A 168 -7.96 19.94 0.63
N GLN A 169 -9.06 20.65 0.90
CA GLN A 169 -9.19 21.44 2.14
C GLN A 169 -9.13 20.57 3.40
N ASN A 170 -9.74 19.39 3.37
CA ASN A 170 -9.62 18.43 4.48
C ASN A 170 -8.20 17.87 4.60
N ALA A 171 -7.47 17.73 3.49
CA ALA A 171 -6.07 17.31 3.51
C ALA A 171 -5.18 18.36 4.19
N LEU A 172 -5.43 19.65 3.96
CA LEU A 172 -4.73 20.74 4.65
C LEU A 172 -5.04 20.76 6.15
N GLN A 173 -6.29 20.53 6.54
CA GLN A 173 -6.64 20.39 7.96
C GLN A 173 -5.90 19.23 8.63
N ILE A 174 -5.86 18.06 7.98
CA ILE A 174 -5.08 16.92 8.48
C ILE A 174 -3.59 17.25 8.55
N ARG A 175 -3.03 17.95 7.56
CA ARG A 175 -1.63 18.39 7.59
C ARG A 175 -1.33 19.20 8.85
N ASP A 176 -2.20 20.14 9.19
CA ASP A 176 -2.02 21.00 10.36
C ASP A 176 -2.11 20.19 11.65
N GLU A 177 -3.09 19.29 11.76
CA GLU A 177 -3.21 18.38 12.92
C GLU A 177 -2.04 17.40 13.06
N LEU A 178 -1.39 17.03 11.96
CA LEU A 178 -0.20 16.18 11.99
C LEU A 178 1.03 16.91 12.53
N GLN A 179 1.07 18.25 12.56
CA GLN A 179 2.20 18.97 13.17
C GLN A 179 2.31 18.71 14.68
N ASP A 180 1.20 18.48 15.36
CA ASP A 180 1.18 18.11 16.78
C ASP A 180 1.65 16.67 17.03
N ILE A 181 1.57 15.81 16.01
CA ILE A 181 1.88 14.38 16.10
C ILE A 181 3.31 14.10 15.64
N TRP A 182 3.71 14.72 14.54
CA TRP A 182 5.01 14.56 13.89
C TRP A 182 5.59 15.94 13.56
N PRO A 183 6.05 16.67 14.59
CA PRO A 183 6.52 18.05 14.42
C PRO A 183 7.72 18.14 13.46
N GLY A 184 7.69 19.15 12.59
CA GLY A 184 8.77 19.44 11.64
C GLY A 184 8.79 18.56 10.39
N ILE A 185 7.78 17.71 10.20
CA ILE A 185 7.60 16.93 8.97
C ILE A 185 6.53 17.59 8.12
N GLU A 186 6.90 18.06 6.93
CA GLU A 186 5.93 18.54 5.94
C GLU A 186 5.43 17.38 5.08
N PRO A 187 4.13 17.03 5.14
CA PRO A 187 3.56 15.95 4.33
C PRO A 187 3.54 16.25 2.83
N ILE A 188 3.83 15.25 2.01
CA ILE A 188 3.57 15.32 0.56
C ILE A 188 2.07 15.14 0.34
N ILE A 189 1.38 16.19 -0.13
CA ILE A 189 -0.06 16.13 -0.43
C ILE A 189 -0.28 15.79 -1.91
N SER A 190 -1.13 14.81 -2.18
CA SER A 190 -1.49 14.41 -3.55
C SER A 190 -2.96 14.00 -3.66
N SER A 191 -3.51 14.06 -4.86
CA SER A 191 -4.84 13.54 -5.17
C SER A 191 -4.78 12.06 -5.55
N VAL A 192 -5.82 11.31 -5.19
CA VAL A 192 -5.97 9.93 -5.63
C VAL A 192 -6.09 9.84 -7.16
N THR A 193 -5.56 8.77 -7.76
CA THR A 193 -5.78 8.48 -9.19
C THR A 193 -7.16 7.89 -9.43
N PRO A 194 -7.76 8.02 -10.64
CA PRO A 194 -9.08 7.45 -10.93
C PRO A 194 -9.20 5.95 -10.64
N ALA A 195 -8.13 5.18 -10.87
CA ALA A 195 -8.07 3.74 -10.62
C ALA A 195 -8.34 3.38 -9.15
N ILE A 196 -7.88 4.19 -8.20
CA ILE A 196 -8.14 3.99 -6.77
C ILE A 196 -9.40 4.77 -6.34
N GLY A 197 -9.60 5.98 -6.87
CA GLY A 197 -10.73 6.85 -6.54
C GLY A 197 -12.10 6.18 -6.74
N ALA A 198 -12.24 5.39 -7.81
CA ALA A 198 -13.45 4.61 -8.09
C ALA A 198 -13.82 3.61 -6.97
N HIS A 199 -12.83 3.17 -6.18
CA HIS A 199 -13.02 2.21 -5.10
C HIS A 199 -13.20 2.85 -3.72
N VAL A 200 -12.61 4.02 -3.47
CA VAL A 200 -12.64 4.67 -2.15
C VAL A 200 -13.67 5.80 -2.04
N GLY A 201 -14.12 6.35 -3.17
CA GLY A 201 -15.09 7.44 -3.19
C GLY A 201 -14.55 8.82 -2.80
N PRO A 202 -15.31 9.90 -3.07
CA PRO A 202 -14.99 11.26 -2.69
C PRO A 202 -15.01 11.46 -1.18
N GLY A 203 -14.28 12.47 -0.69
CA GLY A 203 -14.15 12.78 0.73
C GLY A 203 -13.13 11.92 1.49
N THR A 204 -12.60 10.87 0.87
CA THR A 204 -11.58 10.00 1.48
C THR A 204 -10.29 10.76 1.73
N ILE A 205 -9.71 10.57 2.92
CA ILE A 205 -8.37 11.02 3.28
C ILE A 205 -7.54 9.83 3.74
N CYS A 206 -6.35 9.68 3.18
CA CYS A 206 -5.37 8.67 3.53
C CYS A 206 -4.11 9.33 4.07
N ILE A 207 -3.61 8.84 5.20
CA ILE A 207 -2.26 9.14 5.67
C ILE A 207 -1.39 7.94 5.31
N VAL A 208 -0.23 8.25 4.75
CA VAL A 208 0.86 7.31 4.53
C VAL A 208 2.07 7.82 5.30
N SER A 209 2.77 6.94 5.99
CA SER A 209 3.99 7.28 6.69
C SER A 209 5.02 6.17 6.60
N ILE A 210 6.29 6.55 6.59
CA ILE A 210 7.40 5.65 6.86
C ILE A 210 7.94 6.00 8.24
N GLN A 211 7.89 5.06 9.17
CA GLN A 211 8.38 5.25 10.53
C GLN A 211 9.91 5.14 10.59
N LYS A 212 10.53 5.81 11.57
CA LYS A 212 11.98 5.67 11.83
C LYS A 212 12.34 4.26 12.32
N GLU A 213 11.44 3.67 13.09
CA GLU A 213 11.55 2.33 13.67
C GLU A 213 10.15 1.75 13.93
N ILE A 214 10.05 0.44 14.15
CA ILE A 214 8.76 -0.19 14.49
C ILE A 214 8.44 0.12 15.96
N HIS A 215 7.50 1.02 16.21
CA HIS A 215 7.01 1.33 17.56
C HIS A 215 5.82 0.42 17.96
N LYS A 216 4.62 0.73 17.44
CA LYS A 216 3.45 -0.15 17.53
C LYS A 216 3.02 -0.56 16.12
N PRO A 217 2.88 -1.86 15.83
CA PRO A 217 2.45 -2.30 14.50
C PRO A 217 1.01 -1.85 14.23
N LEU A 218 0.70 -1.53 12.97
CA LEU A 218 -0.63 -1.07 12.54
C LEU A 218 -1.73 -2.12 12.78
N PHE A 219 -1.35 -3.40 12.86
CA PHE A 219 -2.21 -4.52 13.20
C PHE A 219 -1.66 -5.24 14.44
N GLU A 220 -2.55 -5.64 15.35
CA GLU A 220 -2.19 -6.53 16.46
C GLU A 220 -1.81 -7.93 15.93
N SER A 221 -0.87 -8.61 16.59
CA SER A 221 -0.26 -9.87 16.13
C SER A 221 -1.25 -11.03 15.91
N LYS A 222 -2.49 -10.94 16.38
CA LYS A 222 -3.52 -11.95 16.10
C LYS A 222 -3.82 -12.09 14.59
N PHE A 223 -3.54 -11.06 13.78
CA PHE A 223 -3.76 -11.10 12.33
C PHE A 223 -2.59 -11.67 11.51
N SER A 224 -1.35 -11.67 12.01
CA SER A 224 -0.23 -12.34 11.33
C SER A 224 -0.46 -13.84 11.27
N ASN A 225 -0.97 -14.43 12.36
CA ASN A 225 -1.34 -15.85 12.43
C ASN A 225 -2.55 -16.18 11.56
N LEU A 226 -3.43 -15.21 11.26
CA LEU A 226 -4.57 -15.41 10.37
C LEU A 226 -4.11 -15.52 8.91
N ARG A 227 -3.12 -14.71 8.48
CA ARG A 227 -2.53 -14.82 7.14
C ARG A 227 -1.77 -16.13 6.96
N GLU A 228 -1.02 -16.57 7.97
CA GLU A 228 -0.40 -17.91 7.96
C GLU A 228 -1.45 -19.02 7.86
N ARG A 229 -2.55 -18.92 8.62
CA ARG A 229 -3.66 -19.90 8.56
C ARG A 229 -4.36 -19.90 7.20
N VAL A 230 -4.64 -18.73 6.63
CA VAL A 230 -5.30 -18.60 5.32
C VAL A 230 -4.37 -19.09 4.19
N ASN A 231 -3.08 -18.75 4.24
CA ASN A 231 -2.10 -19.24 3.27
C ASN A 231 -1.91 -20.76 3.38
N LYS A 232 -1.83 -21.30 4.61
CA LYS A 232 -1.77 -22.75 4.86
C LYS A 232 -3.03 -23.47 4.35
N PHE A 233 -4.21 -22.86 4.52
CA PHE A 233 -5.47 -23.38 4.01
C PHE A 233 -5.52 -23.36 2.47
N ARG A 234 -5.09 -22.26 1.84
CA ARG A 234 -5.01 -22.13 0.37
C ARG A 234 -4.02 -23.13 -0.26
N ASN A 235 -2.87 -23.34 0.38
CA ASN A 235 -1.86 -24.29 -0.07
C ASN A 235 -2.34 -25.74 0.11
N ASN A 236 -3.08 -26.05 1.17
CA ASN A 236 -3.69 -27.37 1.37
C ASN A 236 -4.75 -27.68 0.31
N ILE A 237 -5.55 -26.70 -0.13
CA ILE A 237 -6.55 -26.89 -1.19
C ILE A 237 -5.88 -27.19 -2.54
N HIS A 238 -4.80 -26.48 -2.89
CA HIS A 238 -4.04 -26.74 -4.13
C HIS A 238 -3.28 -28.08 -4.09
N GLY A 239 -2.87 -28.53 -2.90
CA GLY A 239 -2.26 -29.86 -2.72
C GLY A 239 -3.26 -31.03 -2.83
N MET A 240 -4.55 -30.80 -2.57
CA MET A 240 -5.59 -31.83 -2.69
C MET A 240 -6.09 -32.00 -4.13
N THR A 241 -6.04 -30.96 -4.97
CA THR A 241 -6.41 -31.04 -6.40
C THR A 241 -5.40 -31.83 -7.24
N ASN A 242 -4.11 -31.85 -6.86
CA ASN A 242 -3.08 -32.62 -7.58
C ASN A 242 -3.05 -34.11 -7.22
N LYS A 243 -3.68 -34.53 -6.11
CA LYS A 243 -3.78 -35.95 -5.72
C LYS A 243 -5.01 -36.68 -6.30
N GLY A 244 -5.87 -35.97 -7.03
CA GLY A 244 -7.07 -36.53 -7.66
C GLY A 244 -6.92 -36.93 -9.13
N GLN A 245 -5.72 -36.80 -9.72
CA GLN A 245 -5.46 -37.13 -11.13
C GLN A 245 -4.49 -38.31 -11.35
N GLU A 246 -4.13 -39.04 -10.29
CA GLU A 246 -3.24 -40.22 -10.38
C GLU A 246 -3.88 -41.55 -9.93
N ASN A 247 -5.21 -41.68 -10.01
CA ASN A 247 -5.89 -42.98 -9.89
C ASN A 247 -6.79 -43.24 -11.09
#